data_AF-A0A0N4Y9Z2-F1
#
_entry.id   AF-A0A0N4Y9Z2-F1
#
_cell.length_a   1.000
_cell.length_b   1.000
_cell.length_c   1.000
_cell.angle_alpha   90.00
_cell.angle_beta   90.00
_cell.angle_gamma   90.00
#
_symmetry.space_group_name_H-M   'P 1'
#
loop_
_entity.id
_entity.type
_entity.pdbx_description
1 polymer ?
#
loop_
_entity_poly.entity_id
_entity_poly.type
_entity_poly.pdbx_seq_one_letter_code
_entity_poly.pdbx_strand_id
1 'polypeptide(L)'
;MALPNGYTCVCPSSFTCSYLNTAPSCYFSFTFIVSAPDTSVRYLATDFITLDSSGSLPNAQSGQWAQSYSAIDVFAHNLGPVINQADGMLVSVDTLTHADTFVVPLSDEIPAVGGVQSMTQQHSFTGKLLGTNLLLSYSIACTGSLIGPNCDLSCTTSSINSATAACRSNDTGFYYVCTYSSGGQVSSCNSCPWGIKENTYCQDEGGGVLDPYTAGVVSSGFRTATIILSVLLLVFLLLIILLFVALCIIRSRRRPVEKEMVSYEHNGTPSSRPLLTAAYRAEQPTPQPRSSQPPSLDARPASKCPE
;
A
#
# COMPACT_ATOMS: atom_id res chain seq x y z
N MET A 1 -19.16 -17.62 -14.79
CA MET A 1 -19.47 -17.05 -13.46
C MET A 1 -18.75 -17.88 -12.42
N ALA A 2 -17.96 -17.24 -11.56
CA ALA A 2 -17.11 -17.90 -10.57
C ALA A 2 -17.50 -17.42 -9.16
N LEU A 3 -17.32 -18.29 -8.19
CA LEU A 3 -17.40 -18.03 -6.76
C LEU A 3 -16.04 -18.38 -6.12
N PRO A 4 -15.72 -17.88 -4.92
CA PRO A 4 -14.46 -18.18 -4.25
C PRO A 4 -14.26 -19.69 -4.03
N ASN A 5 -13.00 -20.09 -3.89
CA ASN A 5 -12.59 -21.48 -3.62
C ASN A 5 -12.87 -22.48 -4.76
N GLY A 6 -12.90 -22.02 -6.01
CA GLY A 6 -13.14 -22.89 -7.16
C GLY A 6 -14.60 -23.35 -7.27
N TYR A 7 -15.52 -22.55 -6.74
CA TYR A 7 -16.95 -22.81 -6.84
C TYR A 7 -17.56 -21.99 -7.98
N THR A 8 -18.78 -22.35 -8.38
CA THR A 8 -19.55 -21.66 -9.40
C THR A 8 -21.04 -21.73 -9.06
N CYS A 9 -21.83 -20.82 -9.60
CA CYS A 9 -23.29 -20.84 -9.49
C CYS A 9 -23.99 -21.29 -10.78
N VAL A 10 -23.21 -21.72 -11.78
CA VAL A 10 -23.68 -22.25 -13.06
C VAL A 10 -23.19 -23.68 -13.18
N CYS A 11 -24.01 -24.57 -13.72
CA CYS A 11 -23.57 -25.93 -14.00
C CYS A 11 -22.36 -25.93 -14.96
N PRO A 12 -21.23 -26.55 -14.61
CA PRO A 12 -20.11 -26.67 -15.54
C PRO A 12 -20.49 -27.54 -16.74
N SER A 13 -20.00 -27.20 -17.93
CA SER A 13 -20.39 -27.84 -19.20
C SER A 13 -20.06 -29.33 -19.30
N SER A 14 -19.12 -29.82 -18.49
CA SER A 14 -18.73 -31.24 -18.42
C SER A 14 -19.65 -32.09 -17.54
N PHE A 15 -20.60 -31.49 -16.82
CA PHE A 15 -21.46 -32.18 -15.87
C PHE A 15 -22.95 -31.90 -16.12
N THR A 16 -23.80 -32.75 -15.55
CA THR A 16 -25.26 -32.59 -15.57
C THR A 16 -25.77 -32.27 -14.18
N CYS A 17 -26.25 -31.04 -13.96
CA CYS A 17 -26.72 -30.58 -12.67
C CYS A 17 -28.26 -30.68 -12.58
N SER A 18 -28.77 -31.90 -12.35
CA SER A 18 -30.22 -32.19 -12.29
C SER A 18 -30.94 -31.49 -11.13
N TYR A 19 -30.21 -31.04 -10.12
CA TYR A 19 -30.72 -30.27 -8.99
C TYR A 19 -31.01 -28.80 -9.32
N LEU A 20 -30.59 -28.30 -10.49
CA LEU A 20 -30.93 -26.97 -10.96
C LEU A 20 -32.24 -27.03 -11.76
N ASN A 21 -33.31 -26.45 -11.22
CA ASN A 21 -34.61 -26.44 -11.90
C ASN A 21 -34.62 -25.56 -13.17
N THR A 22 -33.82 -24.48 -13.20
CA THR A 22 -33.69 -23.55 -14.33
C THR A 22 -32.30 -22.87 -14.28
N ALA A 23 -31.68 -22.66 -15.45
CA ALA A 23 -30.42 -21.93 -15.59
C ALA A 23 -30.64 -20.59 -16.30
N PRO A 24 -29.89 -19.51 -15.96
CA PRO A 24 -28.90 -19.41 -14.88
C PRO A 24 -29.54 -19.30 -13.48
N SER A 25 -28.94 -19.97 -12.49
CA SER A 25 -29.40 -20.00 -11.10
C SER A 25 -28.65 -19.03 -10.18
N CYS A 26 -27.68 -18.29 -10.72
CA CYS A 26 -26.89 -17.31 -10.02
C CYS A 26 -27.76 -16.14 -9.52
N TYR A 27 -27.86 -15.98 -8.19
CA TYR A 27 -28.77 -15.02 -7.57
C TYR A 27 -27.97 -14.07 -6.70
N PHE A 28 -27.70 -12.87 -7.21
CA PHE A 28 -26.74 -11.92 -6.64
C PHE A 28 -27.42 -10.70 -6.03
N SER A 29 -26.92 -10.24 -4.88
CA SER A 29 -27.24 -8.94 -4.29
C SER A 29 -25.94 -8.15 -4.07
N PHE A 30 -26.03 -6.83 -4.21
CA PHE A 30 -24.92 -5.91 -3.99
C PHE A 30 -25.19 -5.07 -2.76
N THR A 31 -24.26 -5.08 -1.82
CA THR A 31 -24.27 -4.19 -0.67
C THR A 31 -23.29 -3.06 -0.91
N PHE A 32 -23.78 -1.83 -0.90
CA PHE A 32 -23.01 -0.61 -0.98
C PHE A 32 -22.84 -0.06 0.43
N ILE A 33 -21.59 0.05 0.85
CA ILE A 33 -21.21 0.73 2.08
C ILE A 33 -20.59 2.06 1.65
N VAL A 34 -21.28 3.15 1.97
CA VAL A 34 -20.82 4.49 1.64
C VAL A 34 -20.28 5.14 2.89
N SER A 35 -19.01 5.53 2.83
CA SER A 35 -18.30 6.21 3.91
C SER A 35 -18.12 7.69 3.60
N ALA A 36 -18.14 8.49 4.65
CA ALA A 36 -18.08 9.93 4.60
C ALA A 36 -17.33 10.46 5.82
N PRO A 37 -16.51 11.51 5.68
CA PRO A 37 -15.94 12.19 6.83
C PRO A 37 -17.08 12.76 7.69
N ASP A 38 -16.96 12.58 9.00
CA ASP A 38 -17.84 13.16 10.03
C ASP A 38 -19.33 12.77 9.99
N THR A 39 -19.72 11.74 9.22
CA THR A 39 -21.09 11.19 9.24
C THR A 39 -21.11 9.68 9.40
N SER A 40 -22.28 9.15 9.80
CA SER A 40 -22.47 7.71 9.96
C SER A 40 -22.41 7.00 8.61
N VAL A 41 -21.73 5.85 8.58
CA VAL A 41 -21.70 4.94 7.42
C VAL A 41 -23.12 4.61 6.98
N ARG A 42 -23.38 4.71 5.68
CA ARG A 42 -24.66 4.30 5.09
C ARG A 42 -24.53 2.97 4.41
N TYR A 43 -25.56 2.13 4.61
CA TYR A 43 -25.67 0.82 4.00
C TYR A 43 -26.86 0.85 3.05
N LEU A 44 -26.62 0.49 1.79
CA LEU A 44 -27.68 0.15 0.86
C LEU A 44 -27.44 -1.27 0.36
N ALA A 45 -28.51 -2.04 0.22
CA ALA A 45 -28.45 -3.34 -0.41
C ALA A 45 -29.46 -3.36 -1.56
N THR A 46 -29.08 -3.96 -2.68
CA THR A 46 -30.04 -4.28 -3.73
C THR A 46 -30.85 -5.50 -3.32
N ASP A 47 -32.04 -5.64 -3.88
CA ASP A 47 -32.68 -6.94 -3.94
C ASP A 47 -31.77 -7.94 -4.67
N PHE A 48 -31.98 -9.22 -4.40
CA PHE A 48 -31.31 -10.26 -5.13
C PHE A 48 -31.87 -10.34 -6.56
N ILE A 49 -30.96 -10.42 -7.53
CA ILE A 49 -31.24 -10.41 -8.95
C ILE A 49 -30.52 -11.57 -9.63
N THR A 50 -31.21 -12.21 -10.58
CA THR A 50 -30.61 -13.24 -11.41
C THR A 50 -29.75 -12.61 -12.48
N LEU A 51 -28.50 -13.04 -12.59
CA LEU A 51 -27.64 -12.64 -13.71
C LEU A 51 -28.14 -13.26 -15.01
N ASP A 52 -27.94 -12.57 -16.13
CA ASP A 52 -28.24 -13.15 -17.44
C ASP A 52 -27.24 -14.26 -17.82
N SER A 53 -27.43 -14.88 -18.98
CA SER A 53 -26.55 -15.95 -19.47
C SER A 53 -25.11 -15.50 -19.73
N SER A 54 -24.86 -14.18 -19.87
CA SER A 54 -23.53 -13.58 -20.00
C SER A 54 -22.90 -13.22 -18.65
N GLY A 55 -23.65 -13.32 -17.55
CA GLY A 55 -23.21 -12.89 -16.22
C GLY A 55 -23.41 -11.39 -15.97
N SER A 56 -24.20 -10.72 -16.81
CA SER A 56 -24.49 -9.29 -16.70
C SER A 56 -25.73 -9.04 -15.86
N LEU A 57 -25.79 -7.85 -15.24
CA LEU A 57 -26.95 -7.39 -14.48
C LEU A 57 -28.08 -6.99 -15.45
N PRO A 58 -29.31 -7.50 -15.26
CA PRO A 58 -30.40 -7.27 -16.21
C PRO A 58 -30.93 -5.83 -16.24
N ASN A 59 -30.73 -5.05 -15.17
CA ASN A 59 -31.09 -3.63 -15.10
C ASN A 59 -30.01 -2.84 -14.34
N ALA A 60 -29.68 -1.63 -14.82
CA ALA A 60 -28.89 -0.67 -14.05
C ALA A 60 -29.70 -0.24 -12.82
N GLN A 61 -29.31 -0.71 -11.64
CA GLN A 61 -29.89 -0.26 -10.38
C GLN A 61 -29.37 1.15 -10.08
N SER A 62 -30.28 2.12 -9.98
CA SER A 62 -29.93 3.50 -9.63
C SER A 62 -30.29 3.78 -8.17
N GLY A 63 -29.32 4.27 -7.41
CA GLY A 63 -29.52 4.82 -6.07
C GLY A 63 -29.21 6.31 -6.10
N GLN A 64 -30.08 7.14 -5.56
CA GLN A 64 -29.75 8.54 -5.30
C GLN A 64 -29.05 8.64 -3.93
N TRP A 65 -27.85 9.19 -3.94
CA TRP A 65 -27.06 9.43 -2.74
C TRP A 65 -26.88 10.93 -2.56
N ALA A 66 -27.22 11.43 -1.37
CA ALA A 66 -27.16 12.85 -1.05
C ALA A 66 -26.36 13.04 0.25
N GLN A 67 -25.03 13.17 0.13
CA GLN A 67 -24.08 13.60 1.17
C GLN A 67 -22.63 13.64 0.62
N SER A 68 -21.70 14.22 1.38
CA SER A 68 -20.26 14.23 1.05
C SER A 68 -19.68 12.84 1.33
N TYR A 69 -19.00 12.23 0.36
CA TYR A 69 -18.55 10.83 0.46
C TYR A 69 -17.06 10.70 0.10
N SER A 70 -16.34 9.80 0.78
CA SER A 70 -14.91 9.55 0.55
C SER A 70 -14.64 8.28 -0.28
N ALA A 71 -15.42 7.22 -0.05
CA ALA A 71 -15.29 5.96 -0.78
C ALA A 71 -16.60 5.16 -0.72
N ILE A 72 -16.82 4.32 -1.74
CA ILE A 72 -17.90 3.33 -1.79
C ILE A 72 -17.27 1.94 -1.83
N ASP A 73 -17.59 1.11 -0.84
CA ASP A 73 -17.27 -0.32 -0.88
C ASP A 73 -18.49 -1.08 -1.39
N VAL A 74 -18.28 -1.95 -2.37
CA VAL A 74 -19.33 -2.78 -2.96
C VAL A 74 -19.04 -4.25 -2.68
N PHE A 75 -19.97 -4.93 -2.04
CA PHE A 75 -19.89 -6.35 -1.72
C PHE A 75 -20.92 -7.12 -2.55
N ALA A 76 -20.45 -8.03 -3.39
CA ALA A 76 -21.32 -8.92 -4.16
C ALA A 76 -21.56 -10.21 -3.37
N HIS A 77 -22.82 -10.58 -3.19
CA HIS A 77 -23.23 -11.79 -2.49
C HIS A 77 -24.11 -12.66 -3.38
N ASN A 78 -23.83 -13.96 -3.43
CA ASN A 78 -24.68 -14.94 -4.09
C ASN A 78 -25.51 -15.70 -3.05
N LEU A 79 -26.83 -15.73 -3.21
CA LEU A 79 -27.74 -16.60 -2.45
C LEU A 79 -28.18 -17.83 -3.26
N GLY A 80 -27.83 -17.88 -4.55
CA GLY A 80 -28.10 -19.03 -5.40
C GLY A 80 -27.26 -20.27 -5.04
N PRO A 81 -27.38 -21.35 -5.83
CA PRO A 81 -26.63 -22.57 -5.59
C PRO A 81 -25.12 -22.33 -5.72
N VAL A 82 -24.36 -23.03 -4.89
CA VAL A 82 -22.91 -23.10 -4.89
C VAL A 82 -22.53 -24.50 -5.31
N ILE A 83 -21.86 -24.60 -6.44
CA ILE A 83 -21.50 -25.84 -7.11
C ILE A 83 -19.98 -25.93 -7.15
N ASN A 84 -19.43 -27.09 -6.84
CA ASN A 84 -18.01 -27.31 -7.00
C ASN A 84 -17.67 -27.42 -8.48
N GLN A 85 -16.77 -26.57 -8.96
CA GLN A 85 -16.41 -26.51 -10.39
C GLN A 85 -15.68 -27.77 -10.86
N ALA A 86 -15.01 -28.48 -9.96
CA ALA A 86 -14.20 -29.66 -10.30
C ALA A 86 -15.02 -30.93 -10.56
N ASP A 87 -16.14 -31.11 -9.85
CA ASP A 87 -16.95 -32.35 -9.88
C ASP A 87 -18.44 -32.12 -10.21
N GLY A 88 -18.89 -30.87 -10.29
CA GLY A 88 -20.28 -30.52 -10.56
C GLY A 88 -21.24 -30.84 -9.41
N MET A 89 -20.75 -31.12 -8.21
CA MET A 89 -21.59 -31.41 -7.05
C MET A 89 -22.13 -30.14 -6.39
N LEU A 90 -23.39 -30.20 -5.94
CA LEU A 90 -24.00 -29.13 -5.16
C LEU A 90 -23.35 -29.10 -3.77
N VAL A 91 -22.72 -27.98 -3.43
CA VAL A 91 -22.11 -27.74 -2.12
C VAL A 91 -23.14 -27.14 -1.17
N SER A 92 -23.88 -26.13 -1.62
CA SER A 92 -24.92 -25.48 -0.84
C SER A 92 -25.95 -24.77 -1.73
N VAL A 93 -27.12 -24.49 -1.16
CA VAL A 93 -28.18 -23.65 -1.73
C VAL A 93 -28.74 -22.76 -0.62
N ASP A 94 -29.31 -21.61 -0.98
CA ASP A 94 -29.90 -20.64 -0.04
C ASP A 94 -28.94 -20.19 1.08
N THR A 95 -27.64 -20.21 0.79
CA THR A 95 -26.59 -19.77 1.71
C THR A 95 -25.89 -18.55 1.13
N LEU A 96 -25.85 -17.47 1.91
CA LEU A 96 -25.20 -16.24 1.49
C LEU A 96 -23.69 -16.46 1.34
N THR A 97 -23.24 -16.50 0.10
CA THR A 97 -21.83 -16.68 -0.26
C THR A 97 -21.30 -15.35 -0.75
N HIS A 98 -20.33 -14.79 -0.04
CA HIS A 98 -19.64 -13.59 -0.49
C HIS A 98 -18.80 -13.92 -1.73
N ALA A 99 -19.04 -13.21 -2.82
CA ALA A 99 -18.45 -13.52 -4.12
C ALA A 99 -17.23 -12.64 -4.40
N ASP A 100 -17.37 -11.32 -4.28
CA ASP A 100 -16.28 -10.39 -4.50
C ASP A 100 -16.49 -9.06 -3.76
N THR A 101 -15.41 -8.31 -3.58
CA THR A 101 -15.40 -6.98 -2.96
C THR A 101 -14.75 -5.98 -3.90
N PHE A 102 -15.36 -4.82 -4.08
CA PHE A 102 -14.87 -3.71 -4.89
C PHE A 102 -14.71 -2.48 -4.01
N VAL A 103 -13.67 -1.69 -4.27
CA VAL A 103 -13.42 -0.41 -3.59
C VAL A 103 -13.42 0.67 -4.66
N VAL A 104 -14.31 1.65 -4.50
CA VAL A 104 -14.48 2.78 -5.41
C VAL A 104 -13.98 4.04 -4.69
N PRO A 105 -12.75 4.50 -4.99
CA PRO A 105 -12.26 5.76 -4.45
C PRO A 105 -12.99 6.92 -5.12
N LEU A 106 -13.53 7.84 -4.32
CA LEU A 106 -14.19 9.06 -4.84
C LEU A 106 -13.25 10.28 -4.84
N SER A 107 -12.04 10.13 -4.27
CA SER A 107 -11.06 11.22 -4.10
C SER A 107 -10.51 11.78 -5.41
N ASP A 108 -10.52 10.98 -6.46
CA ASP A 108 -9.85 11.30 -7.73
C ASP A 108 -10.77 12.05 -8.68
N GLU A 109 -12.07 12.13 -8.36
CA GLU A 109 -13.08 12.71 -9.22
C GLU A 109 -13.42 14.14 -8.81
N ILE A 110 -13.57 14.99 -9.84
CA ILE A 110 -13.92 16.39 -9.64
C ILE A 110 -15.46 16.51 -9.63
N PRO A 111 -16.08 16.89 -8.51
CA PRO A 111 -17.53 16.97 -8.41
C PRO A 111 -18.09 18.10 -9.28
N ALA A 112 -19.29 17.93 -9.82
CA ALA A 112 -20.01 18.99 -10.52
C ALA A 112 -20.45 20.11 -9.55
N VAL A 113 -20.53 21.35 -10.05
CA VAL A 113 -20.97 22.51 -9.27
C VAL A 113 -22.40 22.92 -9.62
N GLY A 114 -23.10 23.56 -8.68
CA GLY A 114 -24.46 24.09 -8.92
C GLY A 114 -25.56 23.03 -8.99
N GLY A 115 -25.35 21.84 -8.41
CA GLY A 115 -26.36 20.78 -8.37
C GLY A 115 -26.66 20.10 -9.71
N VAL A 116 -25.82 20.34 -10.73
CA VAL A 116 -25.97 19.71 -12.04
C VAL A 116 -25.54 18.24 -11.96
N GLN A 117 -26.49 17.32 -11.83
CA GLN A 117 -26.26 15.85 -11.80
C GLN A 117 -25.89 15.25 -13.17
N SER A 118 -25.39 16.06 -14.12
CA SER A 118 -25.27 15.68 -15.54
C SER A 118 -23.90 15.09 -15.93
N MET A 119 -22.94 15.01 -15.01
CA MET A 119 -21.61 14.46 -15.28
C MET A 119 -21.56 13.01 -14.80
N THR A 120 -22.19 12.11 -15.55
CA THR A 120 -22.12 10.68 -15.27
C THR A 120 -20.74 10.17 -15.65
N GLN A 121 -19.98 9.74 -14.67
CA GLN A 121 -18.70 9.08 -14.85
C GLN A 121 -18.91 7.59 -14.78
N GLN A 122 -18.25 6.86 -15.69
CA GLN A 122 -18.35 5.42 -15.77
C GLN A 122 -16.96 4.81 -15.69
N HIS A 123 -16.76 3.97 -14.68
CA HIS A 123 -15.48 3.33 -14.40
C HIS A 123 -15.67 1.83 -14.23
N SER A 124 -14.63 1.09 -14.59
CA SER A 124 -14.56 -0.35 -14.34
C SER A 124 -13.62 -0.61 -13.17
N PHE A 125 -14.13 -1.33 -12.17
CA PHE A 125 -13.40 -1.71 -10.97
C PHE A 125 -13.19 -3.21 -10.95
N THR A 126 -11.99 -3.63 -10.57
CA THR A 126 -11.65 -5.04 -10.43
C THR A 126 -11.79 -5.47 -8.98
N GLY A 127 -12.50 -6.57 -8.76
CA GLY A 127 -12.74 -7.14 -7.44
C GLY A 127 -11.49 -7.71 -6.79
N LYS A 128 -11.46 -7.70 -5.45
CA LYS A 128 -10.29 -8.07 -4.65
C LYS A 128 -10.16 -9.57 -4.39
N LEU A 129 -11.25 -10.33 -4.43
CA LEU A 129 -11.25 -11.76 -4.09
C LEU A 129 -11.15 -12.62 -5.34
N LEU A 130 -11.97 -12.35 -6.35
CA LEU A 130 -12.03 -13.15 -7.57
C LEU A 130 -11.46 -12.43 -8.80
N GLY A 131 -11.26 -11.10 -8.72
CA GLY A 131 -10.85 -10.32 -9.89
C GLY A 131 -11.97 -10.15 -10.91
N THR A 132 -13.23 -10.20 -10.48
CA THR A 132 -14.37 -9.89 -11.36
C THR A 132 -14.39 -8.40 -11.71
N ASN A 133 -15.07 -8.01 -12.77
CA ASN A 133 -15.16 -6.61 -13.19
C ASN A 133 -16.55 -6.05 -12.89
N LEU A 134 -16.60 -4.95 -12.12
CA LEU A 134 -17.79 -4.16 -11.87
C LEU A 134 -17.73 -2.90 -12.73
N LEU A 135 -18.73 -2.70 -13.58
CA LEU A 135 -18.93 -1.45 -14.30
C LEU A 135 -19.90 -0.58 -13.50
N LEU A 136 -19.41 0.52 -12.95
CA LEU A 136 -20.21 1.43 -12.12
C LEU A 136 -20.28 2.81 -12.79
N SER A 137 -21.49 3.33 -12.89
CA SER A 137 -21.76 4.69 -13.35
C SER A 137 -22.30 5.52 -12.19
N TYR A 138 -21.66 6.65 -11.88
CA TYR A 138 -22.07 7.56 -10.81
C TYR A 138 -21.86 9.02 -11.21
N SER A 139 -22.52 9.94 -10.51
CA SER A 139 -22.27 11.38 -10.63
C SER A 139 -22.16 11.98 -9.23
N ILE A 140 -21.20 12.88 -9.05
CA ILE A 140 -20.95 13.56 -7.78
C ILE A 140 -21.14 15.05 -8.02
N ALA A 141 -21.84 15.73 -7.12
CA ALA A 141 -22.04 17.17 -7.19
C ALA A 141 -21.90 17.79 -5.80
N CYS A 142 -21.28 18.96 -5.74
CA CYS A 142 -21.24 19.77 -4.53
C CYS A 142 -22.62 20.35 -4.24
N THR A 143 -23.02 20.30 -2.98
CA THR A 143 -24.24 20.96 -2.51
C THR A 143 -23.96 22.44 -2.19
N GLY A 144 -24.79 23.34 -2.72
CA GLY A 144 -24.69 24.77 -2.46
C GLY A 144 -23.68 25.49 -3.37
N SER A 145 -22.96 26.46 -2.81
CA SER A 145 -22.00 27.32 -3.53
C SER A 145 -20.53 26.91 -3.33
N LEU A 146 -20.27 25.86 -2.54
CA LEU A 146 -18.93 25.36 -2.31
C LEU A 146 -18.45 24.55 -3.52
N ILE A 147 -17.15 24.65 -3.79
CA ILE A 147 -16.50 24.05 -4.94
C ILE A 147 -15.19 23.35 -4.48
N GLY A 148 -14.44 22.80 -5.42
CA GLY A 148 -13.23 22.04 -5.18
C GLY A 148 -13.46 20.54 -5.04
N PRO A 149 -12.38 19.74 -5.01
CA PRO A 149 -12.45 18.26 -4.94
C PRO A 149 -13.24 17.74 -3.74
N ASN A 150 -13.15 18.41 -2.60
CA ASN A 150 -13.85 18.02 -1.37
C ASN A 150 -15.14 18.82 -1.12
N CYS A 151 -15.56 19.67 -2.08
CA CYS A 151 -16.72 20.55 -1.93
C CYS A 151 -16.69 21.44 -0.67
N ASP A 152 -15.49 21.84 -0.23
CA ASP A 152 -15.26 22.63 0.97
C ASP A 152 -14.72 24.03 0.66
N LEU A 153 -14.34 24.31 -0.59
CA LEU A 153 -13.69 25.55 -0.97
C LEU A 153 -14.71 26.63 -1.31
N SER A 154 -14.55 27.78 -0.68
CA SER A 154 -15.15 29.05 -1.11
C SER A 154 -14.10 29.84 -1.88
N CYS A 155 -14.33 30.02 -3.19
CA CYS A 155 -13.36 30.60 -4.10
C CYS A 155 -13.85 31.92 -4.69
N THR A 156 -12.94 32.87 -4.81
CA THR A 156 -13.13 34.13 -5.55
C THR A 156 -12.19 34.16 -6.75
N THR A 157 -12.70 34.68 -7.87
CA THR A 157 -11.88 34.90 -9.06
C THR A 157 -10.80 35.93 -8.77
N SER A 158 -9.59 35.66 -9.26
CA SER A 158 -8.49 36.62 -9.22
C SER A 158 -8.86 37.88 -10.02
N SER A 159 -8.43 39.04 -9.52
CA SER A 159 -8.56 40.33 -10.22
C SER A 159 -7.57 40.49 -11.38
N ILE A 160 -6.56 39.62 -11.45
CA ILE A 160 -5.45 39.67 -12.41
C ILE A 160 -5.67 38.65 -13.53
N ASN A 161 -6.14 37.44 -13.19
CA ASN A 161 -6.39 36.36 -14.14
C ASN A 161 -7.70 35.63 -13.81
N SER A 162 -8.68 35.68 -14.73
CA SER A 162 -9.96 34.99 -14.54
C SER A 162 -9.85 33.47 -14.50
N ALA A 163 -8.74 32.88 -14.95
CA ALA A 163 -8.47 31.45 -14.85
C ALA A 163 -7.96 31.04 -13.46
N THR A 164 -7.59 31.98 -12.59
CA THR A 164 -7.06 31.69 -11.25
C THR A 164 -8.09 32.05 -10.19
N ALA A 165 -8.16 31.22 -9.15
CA ALA A 165 -9.09 31.36 -8.04
C ALA A 165 -8.33 31.41 -6.71
N ALA A 166 -8.66 32.38 -5.87
CA ALA A 166 -8.26 32.38 -4.47
C ALA A 166 -9.34 31.67 -3.66
N CYS A 167 -8.99 30.54 -3.07
CA CYS A 167 -9.89 29.66 -2.37
C CYS A 167 -9.58 29.60 -0.88
N ARG A 168 -10.61 29.47 -0.07
CA ARG A 168 -10.52 29.18 1.36
C ARG A 168 -11.35 27.96 1.68
N SER A 169 -10.73 26.95 2.30
CA SER A 169 -11.42 25.78 2.83
C SER A 169 -12.29 26.21 4.01
N ASN A 170 -13.58 25.89 3.96
CA ASN A 170 -14.52 26.16 5.04
C ASN A 170 -14.29 25.22 6.22
N ASP A 171 -13.81 24.00 5.95
CA ASP A 171 -13.59 22.97 6.97
C ASP A 171 -12.31 23.23 7.76
N THR A 172 -11.21 23.49 7.07
CA THR A 172 -9.89 23.66 7.72
C THR A 172 -9.51 25.11 7.95
N GLY A 173 -10.16 26.04 7.24
CA GLY A 173 -9.79 27.46 7.24
C GLY A 173 -8.54 27.79 6.41
N PHE A 174 -7.85 26.79 5.83
CA PHE A 174 -6.65 27.00 5.03
C PHE A 174 -6.95 27.68 3.70
N TYR A 175 -5.93 28.38 3.19
CA TYR A 175 -5.99 29.08 1.91
C TYR A 175 -5.34 28.26 0.80
N TYR A 176 -5.93 28.33 -0.39
CA TYR A 176 -5.46 27.65 -1.57
C TYR A 176 -5.54 28.57 -2.78
N VAL A 177 -4.59 28.47 -3.69
CA VAL A 177 -4.69 29.06 -5.03
C VAL A 177 -4.96 27.95 -6.02
N CYS A 178 -6.10 28.03 -6.71
CA CYS A 178 -6.57 27.02 -7.66
C CYS A 178 -6.73 27.60 -9.06
N THR A 179 -6.94 26.73 -10.04
CA THR A 179 -7.27 27.12 -11.42
C THR A 179 -8.73 26.79 -11.70
N TYR A 180 -9.47 27.70 -12.32
CA TYR A 180 -10.83 27.40 -12.79
C TYR A 180 -10.80 26.44 -13.97
N SER A 181 -11.55 25.35 -13.84
CA SER A 181 -11.85 24.38 -14.89
C SER A 181 -13.16 24.73 -15.60
N SER A 182 -13.44 24.05 -16.71
CA SER A 182 -14.72 24.17 -17.41
C SER A 182 -15.88 23.80 -16.48
N GLY A 183 -16.97 24.59 -16.54
CA GLY A 183 -18.17 24.37 -15.72
C GLY A 183 -18.18 25.10 -14.38
N GLY A 184 -17.21 25.96 -14.08
CA GLY A 184 -17.20 26.79 -12.86
C GLY A 184 -16.62 26.08 -11.62
N GLN A 185 -16.00 24.92 -11.83
CA GLN A 185 -15.28 24.16 -10.81
C GLN A 185 -13.81 24.58 -10.77
N VAL A 186 -13.11 24.34 -9.66
CA VAL A 186 -11.68 24.57 -9.51
C VAL A 186 -10.90 23.26 -9.43
N SER A 187 -9.71 23.25 -10.01
CA SER A 187 -8.77 22.14 -9.99
C SER A 187 -7.33 22.67 -9.79
N SER A 188 -6.36 21.77 -9.57
CA SER A 188 -4.94 22.13 -9.38
C SER A 188 -4.72 23.15 -8.26
N CYS A 189 -5.25 22.85 -7.06
CA CYS A 189 -5.17 23.71 -5.88
C CYS A 189 -3.84 23.55 -5.14
N ASN A 190 -3.09 24.65 -5.01
CA ASN A 190 -1.86 24.71 -4.22
C ASN A 190 -2.16 25.35 -2.86
N SER A 191 -1.65 24.77 -1.77
CA SER A 191 -1.84 25.30 -0.43
C SER A 191 -0.97 26.53 -0.17
N CYS A 192 -1.57 27.57 0.41
CA CYS A 192 -0.92 28.82 0.80
C CYS A 192 -0.96 28.96 2.33
N PRO A 193 0.05 28.47 3.07
CA PRO A 193 0.02 28.45 4.53
C PRO A 193 -0.04 29.84 5.17
N TRP A 194 0.54 30.85 4.51
CA TRP A 194 0.60 32.23 5.00
C TRP A 194 -0.47 33.16 4.42
N GLY A 195 -1.47 32.60 3.73
CA GLY A 195 -2.57 33.35 3.14
C GLY A 195 -2.34 33.72 1.67
N ILE A 196 -3.23 34.56 1.13
CA ILE A 196 -3.25 34.92 -0.29
C ILE A 196 -3.15 36.44 -0.41
N LYS A 197 -2.30 36.92 -1.33
CA LYS A 197 -2.16 38.34 -1.67
C LYS A 197 -2.74 38.60 -3.04
N GLU A 198 -3.43 39.74 -3.15
CA GLU A 198 -4.06 40.20 -4.40
C GLU A 198 -4.99 39.16 -5.04
N ASN A 199 -5.59 38.28 -4.22
CA ASN A 199 -6.47 37.17 -4.65
C ASN A 199 -5.87 36.28 -5.76
N THR A 200 -4.54 36.21 -5.88
CA THR A 200 -3.89 35.54 -7.02
C THR A 200 -2.67 34.74 -6.61
N TYR A 201 -1.94 35.18 -5.58
CA TYR A 201 -0.67 34.55 -5.21
C TYR A 201 -0.63 34.16 -3.74
N CYS A 202 0.07 33.06 -3.44
CA CYS A 202 0.35 32.70 -2.05
C CYS A 202 1.28 33.75 -1.42
N GLN A 203 1.05 34.05 -0.13
CA GLN A 203 1.92 34.90 0.66
C GLN A 203 3.14 34.13 1.16
N ASP A 204 4.29 34.81 1.25
CA ASP A 204 5.46 34.31 1.98
C ASP A 204 5.39 34.66 3.48
N GLU A 205 6.35 34.18 4.28
CA GLU A 205 6.43 34.43 5.73
C GLU A 205 6.59 35.92 6.08
N GLY A 206 7.05 36.74 5.12
CA GLY A 206 7.21 38.19 5.24
C GLY A 206 6.06 39.02 4.65
N GLY A 207 4.97 38.39 4.17
CA GLY A 207 3.84 39.08 3.52
C GLY A 207 4.09 39.52 2.08
N GLY A 208 5.17 39.05 1.46
CA GLY A 208 5.48 39.15 0.03
C GLY A 208 4.70 38.15 -0.83
N VAL A 209 4.83 38.26 -2.15
CA VAL A 209 4.22 37.33 -3.11
C VAL A 209 5.21 36.19 -3.37
N LEU A 210 4.82 34.94 -3.08
CA LEU A 210 5.61 33.77 -3.44
C LEU A 210 5.59 33.58 -4.95
N ASP A 211 6.77 33.68 -5.58
CA ASP A 211 6.97 33.26 -6.96
C ASP A 211 6.89 31.71 -7.01
N PRO A 212 6.08 31.09 -7.90
CA PRO A 212 5.83 29.65 -7.95
C PRO A 212 7.07 28.74 -7.93
N TYR A 213 8.24 29.24 -8.32
CA TYR A 213 9.49 28.50 -8.30
C TYR A 213 10.17 28.41 -6.93
N THR A 214 9.65 29.09 -5.92
CA THR A 214 10.26 29.20 -4.57
C THR A 214 9.41 28.63 -3.45
N ALA A 215 8.28 27.99 -3.76
CA ALA A 215 7.36 27.36 -2.81
C ALA A 215 7.90 26.05 -2.20
N GLY A 216 9.12 26.10 -1.64
CA GLY A 216 9.63 25.07 -0.76
C GLY A 216 9.06 25.26 0.64
N VAL A 217 8.41 24.22 1.18
CA VAL A 217 7.85 24.13 2.55
C VAL A 217 8.90 24.20 3.68
N VAL A 218 10.10 24.67 3.39
CA VAL A 218 11.19 24.75 4.35
C VAL A 218 11.88 26.10 4.16
N SER A 219 11.96 26.87 5.24
CA SER A 219 12.65 28.17 5.23
C SER A 219 14.07 28.01 4.68
N SER A 220 14.51 28.96 3.86
CA SER A 220 15.86 28.97 3.28
C SER A 220 16.95 28.87 4.35
N GLY A 221 16.68 29.39 5.55
CA GLY A 221 17.52 29.26 6.73
C GLY A 221 17.73 27.80 7.16
N PHE A 222 16.68 26.97 7.19
CA PHE A 222 16.80 25.57 7.58
C PHE A 222 17.52 24.73 6.51
N ARG A 223 17.28 25.03 5.23
CA ARG A 223 17.99 24.39 4.10
C ARG A 223 19.49 24.74 4.11
N THR A 224 19.83 25.98 4.44
CA THR A 224 21.22 26.42 4.56
C THR A 224 21.88 25.82 5.81
N ALA A 225 21.17 25.78 6.93
CA ALA A 225 21.65 25.21 8.18
C ALA A 225 21.95 23.70 8.06
N THR A 226 21.09 22.94 7.38
CA THR A 226 21.30 21.49 7.16
C THR A 226 22.48 21.21 6.24
N ILE A 227 22.70 22.03 5.20
CA ILE A 227 23.89 21.93 4.34
C ILE A 227 25.16 22.20 5.16
N ILE A 228 25.20 23.28 5.95
CA ILE A 228 26.35 23.63 6.78
C ILE A 228 26.62 22.53 7.82
N LEU A 229 25.58 22.04 8.50
CA LEU A 229 25.71 20.97 9.50
C LEU A 229 26.28 19.68 8.88
N SER A 230 25.82 19.31 7.68
CA SER A 230 26.31 18.14 6.95
C SER A 230 27.81 18.26 6.64
N VAL A 231 28.26 19.43 6.17
CA VAL A 231 29.68 19.69 5.88
C VAL A 231 30.52 19.65 7.15
N LEU A 232 30.07 20.28 8.24
CA LEU A 232 30.78 20.26 9.52
C LEU A 232 30.92 18.84 10.08
N LEU A 233 29.86 18.03 9.98
CA LEU A 233 29.86 16.65 10.43
C LEU A 233 30.82 15.79 9.60
N LEU A 234 30.85 15.97 8.28
CA LEU A 234 31.81 15.29 7.39
C LEU A 234 33.26 15.64 7.76
N VAL A 235 33.57 16.92 7.97
CA VAL A 235 34.92 17.38 8.34
C VAL A 235 35.32 16.78 9.69
N PHE A 236 34.44 16.79 10.68
CA PHE A 236 34.70 16.22 11.99
C PHE A 236 34.96 14.70 11.91
N LEU A 237 34.20 13.99 11.10
CA LEU A 237 34.37 12.55 10.89
C LEU A 237 35.71 12.23 10.20
N LEU A 238 36.13 13.02 9.22
CA LEU A 238 37.44 12.89 8.59
C LEU A 238 38.60 13.11 9.58
N LEU A 239 38.48 14.12 10.45
CA LEU A 239 39.48 14.35 11.51
C LEU A 239 39.57 13.18 12.49
N ILE A 240 38.44 12.59 12.86
CA ILE A 240 38.41 11.39 13.71
C ILE A 240 39.09 10.21 13.00
N ILE A 241 38.81 9.97 11.72
CA ILE A 241 39.46 8.90 10.96
C ILE A 241 40.98 9.11 10.92
N LEU A 242 41.44 10.33 10.64
CA LEU A 242 42.87 10.66 10.63
C LEU A 242 43.52 10.44 11.99
N LEU A 243 42.83 10.80 13.08
CA LEU A 243 43.30 10.55 14.44
C LEU A 243 43.40 9.04 14.72
N PHE A 244 42.41 8.24 14.34
CA PHE A 244 42.45 6.79 14.48
C PHE A 244 43.60 6.17 13.68
N VAL A 245 43.81 6.60 12.43
CA VAL A 245 44.92 6.14 11.59
C VAL A 245 46.26 6.53 12.24
N ALA A 246 46.41 7.76 12.73
CA ALA A 246 47.63 8.20 13.41
C ALA A 246 47.89 7.38 14.69
N LEU A 247 46.86 7.12 15.50
CA LEU A 247 46.97 6.28 16.70
C LEU A 247 47.32 4.83 16.35
N CYS A 248 46.74 4.28 15.28
CA CYS A 248 47.07 2.95 14.76
C CYS A 248 48.52 2.87 14.27
N ILE A 249 49.01 3.89 13.55
CA ILE A 249 50.41 3.97 13.10
C ILE A 249 51.38 4.12 14.29
N ILE A 250 51.04 4.93 15.28
CA ILE A 250 51.87 5.08 16.50
C ILE A 250 51.88 3.76 17.29
N ARG A 251 50.74 3.06 17.41
CA ARG A 251 50.69 1.74 18.04
C ARG A 251 51.46 0.68 17.26
N SER A 252 51.41 0.70 15.92
CA SER A 252 52.15 -0.26 15.09
C SER A 252 53.66 0.00 15.13
N ARG A 253 54.09 1.26 15.17
CA ARG A 253 55.50 1.64 15.35
C ARG A 253 56.07 1.36 16.74
N ARG A 254 55.22 1.23 17.76
CA ARG A 254 55.61 0.79 19.11
C ARG A 254 55.71 -0.73 19.26
N ARG A 255 55.32 -1.51 18.24
CA ARG A 255 55.71 -2.92 18.15
C ARG A 255 57.02 -2.99 17.37
N PRO A 256 58.15 -3.39 17.98
CA PRO A 256 59.41 -3.53 17.24
C PRO A 256 59.19 -4.54 16.11
N VAL A 257 59.51 -4.10 14.90
CA VAL A 257 59.56 -4.95 13.72
C VAL A 257 60.83 -5.79 13.84
N GLU A 258 60.69 -7.07 14.20
CA GLU A 258 61.70 -8.06 13.84
C GLU A 258 61.71 -8.14 12.30
N LYS A 259 62.73 -7.54 11.69
CA LYS A 259 63.06 -7.68 10.28
C LYS A 259 64.33 -8.52 10.17
N GLU A 260 64.27 -9.58 9.37
CA GLU A 260 65.34 -10.11 8.50
C GLU A 260 64.65 -11.09 7.53
N MET A 261 64.37 -10.77 6.26
CA MET A 261 65.22 -10.57 5.06
C MET A 261 65.98 -11.83 4.55
N VAL A 262 65.35 -12.54 3.61
CA VAL A 262 65.83 -13.00 2.27
C VAL A 262 67.26 -13.58 2.10
N SER A 263 67.39 -14.81 1.56
CA SER A 263 68.17 -15.09 0.32
C SER A 263 67.93 -16.51 -0.25
N TYR A 264 67.82 -16.56 -1.59
CA TYR A 264 67.90 -17.75 -2.47
C TYR A 264 69.37 -18.18 -2.66
N GLU A 265 69.68 -19.48 -2.84
CA GLU A 265 70.11 -20.11 -4.12
C GLU A 265 70.80 -21.51 -3.96
N HIS A 266 70.56 -22.39 -4.96
CA HIS A 266 71.48 -23.38 -5.58
C HIS A 266 71.69 -24.84 -5.05
N ASN A 267 71.14 -25.79 -5.82
CA ASN A 267 71.60 -27.13 -6.25
C ASN A 267 72.15 -28.22 -5.29
N GLY A 268 71.57 -29.44 -5.41
CA GLY A 268 72.25 -30.73 -5.15
C GLY A 268 71.46 -31.76 -4.33
N THR A 269 70.87 -32.76 -4.99
CA THR A 269 70.26 -33.98 -4.42
C THR A 269 71.32 -34.99 -3.92
N PRO A 270 70.95 -36.19 -3.40
CA PRO A 270 70.15 -36.51 -2.22
C PRO A 270 70.91 -37.52 -1.29
N SER A 271 70.25 -37.98 -0.22
CA SER A 271 70.44 -39.29 0.44
C SER A 271 71.15 -39.36 1.80
N SER A 272 70.42 -40.01 2.73
CA SER A 272 70.84 -40.98 3.77
C SER A 272 71.72 -40.49 4.93
N ARG A 273 71.15 -40.31 6.15
CA ARG A 273 70.96 -41.33 7.25
C ARG A 273 72.29 -41.67 7.99
N PRO A 274 72.32 -42.30 9.20
CA PRO A 274 71.25 -42.55 10.19
C PRO A 274 71.68 -42.53 11.71
N LEU A 275 70.68 -42.62 12.63
CA LEU A 275 70.63 -43.38 13.92
C LEU A 275 71.68 -43.06 15.04
N LEU A 276 71.53 -43.24 16.37
CA LEU A 276 70.62 -43.94 17.29
C LEU A 276 71.05 -43.58 18.75
N THR A 277 70.13 -43.35 19.69
CA THR A 277 70.13 -43.82 21.12
C THR A 277 68.87 -43.27 21.80
N ALA A 278 67.81 -44.06 22.09
CA ALA A 278 67.62 -44.94 23.28
C ALA A 278 67.82 -44.18 24.61
N ALA A 279 66.91 -44.14 25.60
CA ALA A 279 65.97 -45.11 26.17
C ALA A 279 64.68 -44.41 26.69
N TYR A 280 63.45 -44.96 26.61
CA TYR A 280 62.83 -46.14 27.25
C TYR A 280 62.42 -45.97 28.73
N ARG A 281 61.10 -45.70 28.92
CA ARG A 281 60.11 -46.18 29.96
C ARG A 281 60.38 -45.91 31.45
N ALA A 282 59.40 -45.76 32.36
CA ALA A 282 57.92 -45.94 32.38
C ALA A 282 57.36 -45.09 33.56
N GLU A 283 56.09 -44.66 33.57
CA GLU A 283 54.94 -45.45 34.06
C GLU A 283 53.64 -45.22 33.25
N GLN A 284 52.81 -46.26 33.24
CA GLN A 284 51.62 -46.57 32.42
C GLN A 284 50.32 -46.41 33.25
N PRO A 285 49.09 -46.81 32.81
CA PRO A 285 48.55 -47.15 31.48
C PRO A 285 47.13 -46.59 31.14
N THR A 286 46.81 -46.62 29.84
CA THR A 286 45.51 -46.54 29.10
C THR A 286 44.53 -47.71 29.43
N PRO A 287 43.23 -47.82 28.97
CA PRO A 287 42.70 -47.52 27.60
C PRO A 287 41.17 -47.18 27.35
N GLN A 288 40.90 -46.33 26.35
CA GLN A 288 39.96 -46.48 25.19
C GLN A 288 38.44 -46.89 25.33
N PRO A 289 37.58 -46.87 24.27
CA PRO A 289 36.46 -45.92 24.10
C PRO A 289 35.03 -46.54 23.96
N ARG A 290 33.96 -45.73 23.88
CA ARG A 290 32.66 -46.15 23.30
C ARG A 290 31.77 -45.03 22.72
N SER A 291 31.13 -45.40 21.62
CA SER A 291 30.15 -44.75 20.74
C SER A 291 28.77 -44.50 21.39
N SER A 292 28.01 -43.49 20.92
CA SER A 292 26.71 -43.64 20.20
C SER A 292 25.78 -42.40 20.29
N GLN A 293 25.39 -41.85 19.12
CA GLN A 293 24.19 -41.03 18.84
C GLN A 293 22.89 -41.89 19.01
N PRO A 294 21.61 -41.39 18.93
CA PRO A 294 21.05 -40.44 17.93
C PRO A 294 19.82 -39.57 18.45
N PRO A 295 18.99 -38.90 17.60
CA PRO A 295 17.99 -37.87 17.96
C PRO A 295 16.50 -38.36 18.00
N SER A 296 15.53 -37.40 18.04
CA SER A 296 14.04 -37.53 17.88
C SER A 296 13.21 -37.70 19.18
N LEU A 297 11.88 -37.53 19.31
CA LEU A 297 10.69 -37.10 18.55
C LEU A 297 9.53 -37.03 19.58
N ASP A 298 8.34 -36.56 19.17
CA ASP A 298 7.03 -36.51 19.87
C ASP A 298 6.68 -37.58 20.94
N ALA A 299 5.85 -37.18 21.93
CA ALA A 299 4.66 -37.95 22.36
C ALA A 299 3.77 -37.18 23.37
N ARG A 300 2.50 -36.93 23.00
CA ARG A 300 1.31 -37.01 23.90
C ARG A 300 0.88 -38.49 23.95
N PRO A 301 0.12 -39.02 24.96
CA PRO A 301 -1.28 -38.62 25.20
C PRO A 301 -1.89 -38.84 26.63
N ALA A 302 -3.14 -38.34 26.80
CA ALA A 302 -4.29 -38.85 27.59
C ALA A 302 -4.17 -39.06 29.13
N SER A 303 -5.14 -38.82 30.03
CA SER A 303 -6.60 -38.58 29.99
C SER A 303 -7.19 -38.35 31.42
N LYS A 304 -8.35 -37.66 31.50
CA LYS A 304 -9.44 -37.66 32.54
C LYS A 304 -9.21 -36.96 33.90
N CYS A 305 -9.89 -35.84 34.22
CA CYS A 305 -11.29 -35.62 34.77
C CYS A 305 -11.36 -35.72 36.32
N PRO A 306 -12.38 -35.18 37.03
CA PRO A 306 -13.22 -33.98 36.86
C PRO A 306 -13.44 -33.17 38.17
N GLU A 307 -14.02 -31.97 38.09
CA GLU A 307 -15.18 -31.48 38.88
C GLU A 307 -15.83 -30.29 38.17
#